data_AF-A0A093FCB5-F1
#
_entry.id   AF-A0A093FCB5-F1
#
_cell.length_a   1.000
_cell.length_b   1.000
_cell.length_c   1.000
_cell.angle_alpha   90.00
_cell.angle_beta   90.00
_cell.angle_gamma   90.00
#
_symmetry.space_group_name_H-M   'P 1'
#
loop_
_entity.id
_entity.type
_entity.pdbx_description
1 polymer ?
#
loop_
_entity_poly.entity_id
_entity_poly.type
_entity_poly.pdbx_seq_one_letter_code
_entity_poly.pdbx_strand_id
1 'polypeptide(L)'
;LTSHPFQMALYFCTGVLKDETLFRHYALNVPFYTHFTSPIRRYADIIVHRLLSASLGASSPIKMEKEAIQRQADHCNDRKMASKRVQELSADLFFAIFVRVR
;
A
#
# COMPACT_ATOMS: atom_id res chain seq x y z
N LEU A 1 21.70 -3.29 7.25
CA LEU A 1 21.98 -4.69 7.67
C LEU A 1 20.81 -5.33 8.44
N THR A 2 19.95 -4.58 9.14
CA THR A 2 18.81 -5.15 9.89
C THR A 2 17.47 -5.19 9.12
N SER A 3 17.42 -4.74 7.86
CA SER A 3 16.16 -4.61 7.10
C SER A 3 15.70 -5.87 6.37
N HIS A 4 16.58 -6.86 6.20
CA HIS A 4 16.31 -8.06 5.39
C HIS A 4 15.34 -9.10 6.00
N PRO A 5 15.20 -9.28 7.33
CA PRO A 5 14.23 -10.23 7.88
C PRO A 5 12.81 -9.65 7.98
N PHE A 6 12.58 -8.37 7.70
CA PHE A 6 11.26 -7.77 7.80
C PHE A 6 10.37 -8.19 6.63
N GLN A 7 9.16 -8.64 6.96
CA GLN A 7 8.11 -8.84 5.98
C GLN A 7 7.64 -7.50 5.42
N MET A 8 7.21 -7.52 4.16
CA MET A 8 6.68 -6.34 3.49
C MET A 8 5.32 -5.96 4.07
N ALA A 9 5.10 -4.68 4.31
CA ALA A 9 3.77 -4.18 4.67
C ALA A 9 2.77 -4.35 3.51
N LEU A 10 1.60 -4.90 3.81
CA LEU A 10 0.53 -5.22 2.87
C LEU A 10 -0.72 -4.37 3.15
N TYR A 11 -1.40 -3.96 2.08
CA TYR A 11 -2.80 -3.52 2.15
C TYR A 11 -3.70 -4.76 2.26
N PHE A 12 -4.76 -4.66 3.04
CA PHE A 12 -5.78 -5.70 3.16
C PHE A 12 -7.15 -5.10 3.48
N CYS A 13 -8.22 -5.84 3.22
CA CYS A 13 -9.57 -5.48 3.59
C CYS A 13 -9.90 -6.04 4.99
N THR A 14 -10.33 -5.16 5.89
CA THR A 14 -10.73 -5.52 7.27
C THR A 14 -11.96 -6.44 7.31
N GLY A 15 -12.78 -6.47 6.26
CA GLY A 15 -13.92 -7.40 6.17
C GLY A 15 -13.53 -8.84 5.83
N VAL A 16 -12.34 -9.05 5.27
CA VAL A 16 -11.82 -10.38 4.87
C VAL A 16 -10.90 -10.94 5.95
N LEU A 17 -9.95 -10.14 6.44
CA LEU A 17 -9.09 -10.52 7.56
C LEU A 17 -9.82 -10.25 8.88
N LYS A 18 -10.26 -11.29 9.58
CA LYS A 18 -11.07 -11.14 10.80
C LYS A 18 -10.27 -10.99 12.09
N ASP A 19 -9.02 -11.46 12.10
CA ASP A 19 -8.17 -11.39 13.29
C ASP A 19 -7.51 -10.01 13.38
N GLU A 20 -8.04 -9.16 14.28
CA GLU A 20 -7.55 -7.79 14.49
C GLU A 20 -6.12 -7.75 15.04
N THR A 21 -5.63 -8.82 15.68
CA THR A 21 -4.24 -8.86 16.18
C THR A 21 -3.22 -8.76 15.04
N LEU A 22 -3.62 -9.18 13.84
CA LEU A 22 -2.83 -9.12 12.61
C LEU A 22 -2.84 -7.73 11.93
N PHE A 23 -3.65 -6.78 12.41
CA PHE A 23 -3.74 -5.44 11.78
C PHE A 23 -2.59 -4.53 12.20
N ARG A 24 -1.85 -4.92 13.24
CA ARG A 24 -0.76 -4.13 13.83
C ARG A 24 0.34 -3.88 12.81
N HIS A 25 0.70 -2.61 12.66
CA HIS A 25 1.84 -2.22 11.84
C HIS A 25 3.14 -2.36 12.67
N TYR A 26 3.84 -3.48 12.52
CA TYR A 26 5.02 -3.83 13.32
C TYR A 26 6.05 -2.70 13.43
N ALA A 27 6.52 -2.18 12.29
CA ALA A 27 7.59 -1.17 12.27
C ALA A 27 7.17 0.22 12.82
N LEU A 28 5.87 0.50 12.90
CA LEU A 28 5.35 1.78 13.41
C LEU A 28 4.80 1.63 14.84
N ASN A 29 4.73 0.40 15.37
CA ASN A 29 4.15 0.07 16.66
C ASN A 29 2.74 0.67 16.90
N VAL A 30 1.87 0.62 15.90
CA VAL A 30 0.48 1.09 15.99
C VAL A 30 -0.51 -0.03 15.65
N PRO A 31 -1.70 -0.07 16.29
CA PRO A 31 -2.69 -1.12 16.06
C PRO A 31 -3.38 -1.03 14.70
N PHE A 32 -3.56 0.18 14.16
CA PHE A 32 -4.20 0.42 12.87
C PHE A 32 -3.39 1.43 12.06
N TYR A 33 -3.28 1.18 10.76
CA TYR A 33 -2.60 2.08 9.84
C TYR A 33 -3.20 1.98 8.44
N THR A 34 -3.25 3.11 7.73
CA THR A 34 -3.60 3.15 6.31
C THR A 34 -2.91 4.33 5.62
N HIS A 35 -2.81 4.30 4.30
CA HIS A 35 -2.32 5.42 3.52
C HIS A 35 -3.47 6.34 3.09
N PHE A 36 -3.26 7.65 3.23
CA PHE A 36 -4.26 8.67 2.90
C PHE A 36 -3.70 9.93 2.23
N THR A 37 -2.44 10.27 2.50
CA THR A 37 -1.84 11.57 2.18
C THR A 37 -1.38 11.76 0.74
N SER A 38 -1.54 10.78 -0.16
CA SER A 38 -1.01 10.86 -1.53
C SER A 38 -1.93 10.22 -2.60
N PRO A 39 -3.20 10.64 -2.71
CA PRO A 39 -4.17 10.07 -3.67
C PRO A 39 -3.75 10.20 -5.14
N ILE A 40 -2.95 11.20 -5.50
CA ILE A 40 -2.49 11.42 -6.89
C ILE A 40 -1.57 10.29 -7.37
N ARG A 41 -0.78 9.70 -6.47
CA ARG A 41 0.28 8.73 -6.81
C ARG A 41 0.08 7.34 -6.21
N ARG A 42 -0.99 7.14 -5.43
CA ARG A 42 -1.31 5.85 -4.79
C ARG A 42 -2.82 5.61 -4.84
N TYR A 43 -3.21 4.53 -5.52
CA TYR A 43 -4.63 4.15 -5.64
C TYR A 43 -5.24 3.72 -4.29
N ALA A 44 -4.44 3.15 -3.38
CA ALA A 44 -4.89 2.81 -2.03
C ALA A 44 -5.46 4.02 -1.29
N ASP A 45 -4.81 5.18 -1.38
CA ASP A 45 -5.29 6.43 -0.78
C ASP A 45 -6.64 6.84 -1.38
N ILE A 46 -6.86 6.68 -2.71
CA ILE A 46 -8.15 7.00 -3.35
C ILE A 46 -9.29 6.18 -2.74
N ILE A 47 -9.06 4.89 -2.49
CA ILE A 47 -10.06 4.01 -1.84
C ILE A 47 -10.38 4.55 -0.44
N VAL A 48 -9.36 4.91 0.34
CA VAL A 48 -9.54 5.45 1.70
C VAL A 48 -10.24 6.80 1.69
N HIS A 49 -9.92 7.69 0.76
CA HIS A 49 -10.61 8.97 0.57
C HIS A 49 -12.11 8.77 0.31
N ARG A 50 -12.47 7.81 -0.56
CA ARG A 50 -13.87 7.46 -0.82
C ARG A 50 -14.56 6.87 0.41
N LEU A 51 -13.88 6.00 1.15
CA LEU A 51 -14.40 5.41 2.39
C LEU A 51 -14.64 6.48 3.46
N LEU A 52 -13.71 7.41 3.64
CA LEU A 52 -13.83 8.51 4.59
C LEU A 52 -14.98 9.46 4.21
N SER A 53 -15.08 9.81 2.92
CA SER A 53 -16.20 10.63 2.43
C SER A 53 -17.56 9.97 2.71
N ALA A 54 -17.66 8.65 2.50
CA ALA A 54 -18.87 7.90 2.82
C ALA A 54 -19.15 7.81 4.33
N SER A 55 -18.11 7.64 5.17
CA SER A 55 -18.29 7.58 6.64
C SER A 55 -18.71 8.92 7.24
N LEU A 56 -18.36 10.04 6.58
CA LEU A 56 -18.77 11.38 6.97
C LEU A 56 -20.14 11.77 6.40
N GLY A 57 -20.79 10.91 5.61
CA GLY A 57 -22.08 11.20 4.95
C GLY A 57 -21.99 12.20 3.79
N ALA A 58 -20.77 12.56 3.35
CA ALA A 58 -20.55 13.47 2.23
C ALA A 58 -20.77 12.79 0.85
N SER A 59 -20.77 11.45 0.83
CA SER A 59 -21.05 10.65 -0.37
C SER A 59 -21.84 9.39 -0.02
N SER A 60 -22.47 8.77 -1.02
CA SER A 60 -23.19 7.51 -0.83
C SER A 60 -22.26 6.39 -0.31
N PRO A 61 -22.80 5.45 0.49
CA PRO A 61 -22.05 4.28 0.95
C PRO A 61 -21.45 3.49 -0.21
N ILE A 62 -20.21 3.01 -0.04
CA ILE A 62 -19.57 2.16 -1.03
C ILE A 62 -20.27 0.79 -1.04
N LYS A 63 -20.94 0.48 -2.16
CA LYS A 63 -21.63 -0.81 -2.38
C LYS A 63 -20.69 -1.86 -3.00
N MET A 64 -19.49 -2.00 -2.44
CA MET A 64 -18.53 -2.99 -2.91
C MET A 64 -18.47 -4.18 -1.96
N GLU A 65 -18.51 -5.39 -2.52
CA GLU A 65 -18.26 -6.62 -1.77
C GLU A 65 -16.86 -6.60 -1.17
N LYS A 66 -16.71 -7.14 0.05
CA LYS A 66 -15.45 -7.17 0.79
C LYS A 66 -14.33 -7.89 0.02
N GLU A 67 -14.68 -8.94 -0.72
CA GLU A 67 -13.74 -9.67 -1.59
C GLU A 67 -13.27 -8.81 -2.77
N ALA A 68 -14.12 -7.93 -3.28
CA ALA A 68 -13.72 -7.00 -4.34
C ALA A 68 -12.72 -5.96 -3.82
N ILE A 69 -12.90 -5.47 -2.59
CA ILE A 69 -11.96 -4.56 -1.94
C ILE A 69 -10.63 -5.28 -1.66
N GLN A 70 -10.66 -6.54 -1.21
CA GLN A 70 -9.44 -7.33 -1.02
C GLN A 70 -8.66 -7.51 -2.33
N ARG A 71 -9.33 -7.84 -3.45
CA ARG A 71 -8.67 -7.93 -4.75
C ARG A 71 -8.00 -6.62 -5.18
N GLN A 72 -8.61 -5.48 -4.88
CA GLN A 72 -8.00 -4.18 -5.13
C GLN A 72 -6.77 -3.94 -4.24
N ALA A 73 -6.83 -4.35 -2.97
CA ALA A 73 -5.71 -4.27 -2.05
C ALA A 73 -4.53 -5.14 -2.52
N ASP A 74 -4.80 -6.38 -2.95
CA ASP A 74 -3.80 -7.30 -3.50
C ASP A 74 -3.16 -6.71 -4.77
N HIS A 75 -3.96 -6.15 -5.68
CA HIS A 75 -3.43 -5.47 -6.85
C HIS A 75 -2.53 -4.29 -6.49
N CYS A 76 -2.89 -3.51 -5.48
CA CYS A 76 -2.05 -2.41 -4.98
C CYS A 76 -0.74 -2.92 -4.39
N ASN A 77 -0.75 -4.07 -3.71
CA ASN A 77 0.45 -4.71 -3.17
C ASN A 77 1.40 -5.13 -4.30
N ASP A 78 0.89 -5.83 -5.31
CA ASP A 78 1.68 -6.29 -6.46
C ASP A 78 2.31 -5.11 -7.21
N ARG A 79 1.51 -4.08 -7.49
CA ARG A 79 1.99 -2.88 -8.20
C ARG A 79 3.00 -2.08 -7.38
N LYS A 80 2.81 -1.99 -6.06
CA LYS A 80 3.78 -1.36 -5.15
C LYS A 80 5.12 -2.11 -5.19
N MET A 81 5.10 -3.45 -5.11
CA MET A 81 6.32 -4.26 -5.15
C MET A 81 7.04 -4.13 -6.49
N ALA A 82 6.30 -4.24 -7.60
CA ALA A 82 6.84 -4.05 -8.95
C ALA A 82 7.44 -2.65 -9.14
N SER A 83 6.73 -1.61 -8.70
CA SER A 83 7.19 -0.22 -8.79
C SER A 83 8.49 0.00 -8.00
N LYS A 84 8.57 -0.51 -6.77
CA LYS A 84 9.80 -0.42 -5.95
C LYS A 84 10.99 -1.08 -6.65
N ARG A 85 10.79 -2.28 -7.18
CA ARG A 85 11.84 -3.00 -7.91
C ARG A 85 12.33 -2.24 -9.14
N VAL A 86 11.41 -1.69 -9.94
CA VAL A 86 11.77 -0.89 -11.12
C VAL A 86 12.52 0.38 -10.73
N GLN A 87 12.12 1.03 -9.63
CA GLN A 87 12.81 2.20 -9.11
C GLN A 87 14.26 1.89 -8.70
N GLU A 88 14.47 0.77 -8.01
CA GLU A 88 15.81 0.30 -7.62
C GLU A 88 16.67 -0.02 -8.85
N LEU A 89 16.14 -0.81 -9.80
CA LEU A 89 16.85 -1.16 -11.04
C LEU A 89 17.18 0.07 -11.89
N SER A 90 16.30 1.07 -11.92
CA SER A 90 16.56 2.30 -12.65
C SER A 90 17.73 3.06 -12.01
N ALA A 91 17.79 3.17 -10.68
CA ALA A 91 18.89 3.80 -9.99
C ALA A 91 20.22 3.08 -10.27
N ASP A 92 20.22 1.74 -10.23
CA ASP A 92 21.39 0.91 -10.51
C ASP A 92 21.89 1.09 -11.95
N LEU A 93 20.98 1.13 -12.93
CA LEU A 93 21.32 1.35 -14.33
C LEU A 93 22.02 2.70 -14.54
N PHE A 94 21.44 3.79 -14.00
CA PHE A 94 22.05 5.12 -14.13
C PHE A 94 23.37 5.22 -13.36
N PHE A 95 23.49 4.55 -12.21
CA PHE A 95 24.75 4.45 -11.48
C PHE A 95 25.82 3.74 -12.30
N ALA A 96 25.51 2.62 -12.94
CA ALA A 96 26.44 1.89 -13.80
C ALA A 96 26.91 2.74 -15.00
N ILE A 97 25.99 3.48 -15.64
CA ILE A 97 26.34 4.41 -16.73
C ILE A 97 27.27 5.51 -16.21
N PHE A 98 26.96 6.10 -15.05
CA PHE A 98 27.76 7.16 -14.45
C PHE A 98 29.20 6.71 -14.14
N VAL A 99 29.37 5.50 -13.59
CA VAL A 99 30.69 4.91 -13.32
C VAL A 99 31.44 4.60 -14.61
N ARG A 100 30.73 4.21 -15.69
CA ARG A 100 31.35 3.89 -17.00
C ARG A 100 31.84 5.12 -17.76
N VAL A 101 31.17 6.26 -17.60
CA VAL A 101 31.47 7.51 -18.34
C VAL A 101 32.55 8.35 -17.65
N ARG A 102 32.91 8.01 -16.41
CA ARG A 102 34.14 8.45 -15.76
C ARG A 102 35.26 7.44 -15.96
#